data_AF-A0A1W5XS83-F1
#
_entry.id   AF-A0A1W5XS83-F1
#
_cell.length_a   1.000
_cell.length_b   1.000
_cell.length_c   1.000
_cell.angle_alpha   90.00
_cell.angle_beta   90.00
_cell.angle_gamma   90.00
#
_symmetry.space_group_name_H-M   'P 1'
#
loop_
_entity.id
_entity.type
_entity.pdbx_description
1 polymer ?
#
loop_
_entity_poly.entity_id
_entity_poly.type
_entity_poly.pdbx_seq_one_letter_code
_entity_poly.pdbx_strand_id
1 'polypeptide(L)'
;MNPPGDAHLRTWTLRFMALLAAETRAQLAWLGERELETGAVVEEVELLCRLSEGLAERGVFAPESLRDLRAIGRRVAEIDAAGRAGLWADALATDPAWDAIRTPARRFLLTTPGARRQPLPRPVDPHTGDH
;
A
#
# COMPACT_ATOMS: atom_id res chain seq x y z
N MET A 1 3.74 -4.61 24.79
CA MET A 1 2.49 -4.93 24.06
C MET A 1 2.16 -3.70 23.22
N ASN A 2 2.05 -3.83 21.90
CA ASN A 2 1.64 -2.71 21.05
C ASN A 2 0.17 -2.37 21.37
N PRO A 3 -0.21 -1.09 21.46
CA PRO A 3 -1.61 -0.72 21.63
C PRO A 3 -2.44 -1.32 20.48
N PRO A 4 -3.72 -1.65 20.70
CA PRO A 4 -4.56 -2.31 19.69
C PRO A 4 -4.62 -1.54 18.37
N GLY A 5 -4.49 -0.20 18.40
CA GLY A 5 -4.37 0.64 17.23
C GLY A 5 -3.10 0.41 16.41
N ASP A 6 -1.95 0.23 17.06
CA ASP A 6 -0.67 0.01 16.36
C ASP A 6 -0.62 -1.36 15.67
N ALA A 7 -1.21 -2.40 16.27
CA ALA A 7 -1.33 -3.70 15.64
C ALA A 7 -2.24 -3.68 14.42
N HIS A 8 -3.35 -2.92 14.51
CA HIS A 8 -4.26 -2.69 13.39
C HIS A 8 -3.55 -1.94 12.25
N LEU A 9 -2.94 -0.79 12.56
CA LEU A 9 -2.20 0.03 11.58
C LEU A 9 -1.07 -0.77 10.93
N ARG A 10 -0.30 -1.54 11.73
CA ARG A 10 0.72 -2.43 11.20
C ARG A 10 0.14 -3.42 10.18
N THR A 11 -0.96 -4.06 10.52
CA THR A 11 -1.62 -5.04 9.64
C THR A 11 -2.11 -4.38 8.37
N TRP A 12 -2.68 -3.19 8.49
CA TRP A 12 -3.16 -2.38 7.37
C TRP A 12 -2.02 -1.99 6.43
N THR A 13 -0.93 -1.42 6.96
CA THR A 13 0.29 -1.11 6.19
C THR A 13 0.79 -2.35 5.45
N LEU A 14 0.92 -3.49 6.14
CA LEU A 14 1.43 -4.70 5.49
C LEU A 14 0.54 -5.19 4.35
N ARG A 15 -0.78 -5.17 4.52
CA ARG A 15 -1.74 -5.57 3.47
C ARG A 15 -1.68 -4.64 2.27
N PHE A 16 -1.61 -3.34 2.51
CA PHE A 16 -1.53 -2.36 1.43
C PHE A 16 -0.19 -2.47 0.68
N MET A 17 0.92 -2.67 1.40
CA MET A 17 2.22 -2.92 0.75
C MET A 17 2.24 -4.22 -0.03
N ALA A 18 1.52 -5.27 0.41
CA ALA A 18 1.34 -6.49 -0.37
C ALA A 18 0.58 -6.25 -1.68
N LEU A 19 -0.45 -5.40 -1.64
CA LEU A 19 -1.16 -4.96 -2.85
C LEU A 19 -0.25 -4.16 -3.78
N LEU A 20 0.53 -3.20 -3.29
CA LEU A 20 1.48 -2.42 -4.10
C LEU A 20 2.62 -3.27 -4.67
N ALA A 21 3.07 -4.28 -3.93
CA ALA A 21 4.17 -5.16 -4.30
C ALA A 21 3.78 -6.21 -5.36
N ALA A 22 2.49 -6.49 -5.52
CA ALA A 22 1.97 -7.46 -6.48
C ALA A 22 2.16 -6.99 -7.92
N GLU A 23 2.37 -7.92 -8.85
CA GLU A 23 2.45 -7.61 -10.28
C GLU A 23 1.16 -6.96 -10.79
N THR A 24 1.26 -6.14 -11.84
CA THR A 24 0.11 -5.44 -12.46
C THR A 24 -1.07 -6.38 -12.70
N ARG A 25 -0.84 -7.57 -13.26
CA ARG A 25 -1.90 -8.57 -13.49
C ARG A 25 -2.61 -8.99 -12.20
N ALA A 26 -1.88 -9.14 -11.10
CA ALA A 26 -2.44 -9.54 -9.82
C ALA A 26 -3.17 -8.37 -9.14
N GLN A 27 -2.69 -7.13 -9.33
CA GLN A 27 -3.38 -5.92 -8.88
C GLN A 27 -4.70 -5.71 -9.63
N LEU A 28 -4.71 -5.89 -10.95
CA LEU A 28 -5.92 -5.84 -11.77
C LEU A 28 -6.90 -6.96 -11.41
N ALA A 29 -6.41 -8.18 -11.17
CA ALA A 29 -7.27 -9.28 -10.71
C ALA A 29 -7.85 -9.03 -9.31
N TRP A 30 -7.11 -8.35 -8.44
CA TRP A 30 -7.59 -7.94 -7.11
C TRP A 30 -8.65 -6.84 -7.18
N LEU A 31 -8.47 -5.89 -8.10
CA LEU A 31 -9.47 -4.87 -8.40
C LEU A 31 -10.77 -5.50 -8.88
N GLY A 32 -10.68 -6.49 -9.79
CA GLY A 32 -11.87 -7.09 -10.39
C GLY A 32 -12.69 -6.04 -11.12
N GLU A 33 -13.97 -5.93 -10.80
CA GLU A 33 -14.87 -4.90 -11.35
C GLU A 33 -14.88 -3.59 -10.52
N ARG A 34 -14.04 -3.49 -9.48
CA ARG A 34 -14.05 -2.33 -8.58
C ARG A 34 -13.38 -1.12 -9.22
N GLU A 35 -14.09 -0.01 -9.18
CA GLU A 35 -13.56 1.30 -9.55
C GLU A 35 -12.91 1.95 -8.33
N LEU A 36 -11.58 1.97 -8.31
CA LEU A 36 -10.81 2.74 -7.32
C LEU A 36 -10.15 3.92 -8.01
N GLU A 37 -10.35 5.11 -7.47
CA GLU A 37 -9.67 6.32 -7.95
C GLU A 37 -8.17 6.25 -7.64
N THR A 38 -7.33 6.62 -8.61
CA THR A 38 -5.88 6.67 -8.42
C THR A 38 -5.50 7.61 -7.27
N GLY A 39 -6.19 8.76 -7.17
CA GLY A 39 -6.04 9.72 -6.07
C GLY A 39 -6.27 9.10 -4.70
N ALA A 40 -7.33 8.31 -4.52
CA ALA A 40 -7.62 7.64 -3.24
C ALA A 40 -6.54 6.62 -2.86
N VAL A 41 -6.02 5.87 -3.84
CA VAL A 41 -4.89 4.94 -3.60
C VAL A 41 -3.65 5.73 -3.18
N VAL A 42 -3.33 6.82 -3.88
CA VAL A 42 -2.20 7.69 -3.57
C VAL A 42 -2.30 8.27 -2.16
N GLU A 43 -3.45 8.82 -1.77
CA GLU A 43 -3.70 9.38 -0.44
C GLU A 43 -3.51 8.34 0.66
N GLU A 44 -4.03 7.12 0.46
CA GLU A 44 -3.88 6.02 1.40
C GLU A 44 -2.40 5.63 1.57
N VAL A 45 -1.63 5.57 0.48
CA VAL A 45 -0.19 5.27 0.56
C VAL A 45 0.56 6.36 1.30
N GLU A 46 0.28 7.63 1.02
CA GLU A 46 0.90 8.75 1.73
C GLU A 46 0.59 8.72 3.22
N LEU A 47 -0.67 8.47 3.58
CA LEU A 47 -1.11 8.31 4.97
C LEU A 47 -0.33 7.18 5.66
N LEU A 48 -0.28 6.01 5.04
CA LEU A 48 0.43 4.85 5.58
C LEU A 48 1.93 5.10 5.75
N CYS A 49 2.55 5.82 4.82
CA CYS A 49 3.96 6.20 4.93
C CYS A 49 4.19 7.14 6.12
N ARG A 50 3.33 8.15 6.32
CA ARG A 50 3.40 9.09 7.46
C ARG A 50 3.18 8.38 8.79
N LEU A 51 2.13 7.55 8.89
CA LEU A 51 1.81 6.82 10.12
C LEU A 51 2.91 5.83 10.51
N SER A 52 3.61 5.28 9.52
CA SER A 52 4.67 4.31 9.77
C SER A 52 5.88 4.89 10.49
N GLU A 53 6.15 6.19 10.38
CA GLU A 53 7.22 6.85 11.15
C GLU A 53 6.95 6.77 12.66
N GLY A 54 5.74 7.16 13.08
CA GLY A 54 5.33 7.03 14.48
C GLY A 54 5.25 5.56 14.95
N LEU A 55 4.89 4.63 14.06
CA LEU A 55 4.91 3.19 14.39
C LEU A 55 6.33 2.68 14.63
N ALA A 56 7.32 3.17 13.88
CA ALA A 56 8.72 2.80 14.11
C ALA A 56 9.28 3.39 15.41
N GLU A 57 8.93 4.63 15.76
CA GLU A 57 9.28 5.23 17.06
C GLU A 57 8.74 4.39 18.24
N ARG A 58 7.59 3.75 18.05
CA ARG A 58 6.98 2.83 19.03
C ARG A 58 7.46 1.38 18.93
N GLY A 59 8.45 1.09 18.07
CA GLY A 59 9.05 -0.23 17.90
C GLY A 59 8.19 -1.25 17.12
N VAL A 60 7.15 -0.79 16.42
CA VAL A 60 6.24 -1.64 15.63
C VAL A 60 6.86 -2.01 14.27
N PHE A 61 7.61 -1.09 13.68
CA PHE A 61 8.43 -1.32 12.49
C PHE A 61 9.91 -1.11 12.82
N ALA A 62 10.78 -1.88 12.18
CA ALA A 62 12.21 -1.68 12.29
C ALA A 62 12.63 -0.39 11.54
N PRO A 63 13.64 0.35 12.01
CA PRO A 63 14.13 1.56 11.33
C PRO A 63 14.54 1.31 9.86
N GLU A 64 15.05 0.12 9.56
CA GLU A 64 15.43 -0.29 8.21
C GLU A 64 14.23 -0.35 7.27
N SER A 65 13.07 -0.80 7.77
CA SER A 65 11.82 -0.85 7.02
C SER A 65 11.30 0.54 6.65
N LEU A 66 11.62 1.58 7.44
CA LEU A 66 11.23 2.96 7.12
C LEU A 66 11.90 3.49 5.85
N ARG A 67 13.11 3.03 5.53
CA ARG A 67 13.82 3.48 4.33
C ARG A 67 13.00 3.19 3.07
N ASP A 68 12.33 2.04 3.04
CA ASP A 68 11.49 1.62 1.93
C ASP A 68 10.17 2.38 1.90
N LEU A 69 9.53 2.55 3.04
CA LEU A 69 8.29 3.34 3.15
C LEU A 69 8.51 4.80 2.74
N ARG A 70 9.62 5.42 3.14
CA ARG A 70 9.99 6.77 2.66
C ARG A 70 10.27 6.80 1.16
N ALA A 71 10.86 5.75 0.60
CA ALA A 71 11.12 5.64 -0.82
C ALA A 71 9.83 5.45 -1.64
N ILE A 72 8.81 4.82 -1.06
CA ILE A 72 7.44 4.71 -1.61
C ILE A 72 6.76 6.08 -1.54
N GLY A 73 6.73 6.70 -0.35
CA GLY A 73 6.09 8.01 -0.15
C GLY A 73 6.64 9.09 -1.09
N ARG A 74 7.96 9.12 -1.34
CA ARG A 74 8.55 10.05 -2.32
C ARG A 74 8.06 9.79 -3.75
N ARG A 75 8.02 8.53 -4.18
CA ARG A 75 7.54 8.17 -5.53
C ARG A 75 6.07 8.50 -5.74
N VAL A 76 5.26 8.29 -4.70
CA VAL A 76 3.83 8.63 -4.75
C VAL A 76 3.63 10.16 -4.76
N ALA A 77 4.47 10.91 -4.05
CA ALA A 77 4.45 12.37 -4.10
C ALA A 77 4.86 12.94 -5.47
N GLU A 78 5.57 12.17 -6.30
CA GLU A 78 5.92 12.54 -7.67
C GLU A 78 4.75 12.33 -8.66
N ILE A 79 3.70 11.58 -8.28
CA ILE A 79 2.48 11.45 -9.08
C ILE A 79 1.70 12.77 -9.00
N ASP A 80 1.67 13.49 -10.11
CA ASP A 80 1.04 14.79 -10.23
C ASP A 80 -0.50 14.71 -10.29
N ALA A 81 -1.17 15.87 -10.41
CA ALA A 81 -2.63 15.92 -10.47
C ALA A 81 -3.22 15.14 -11.66
N ALA A 82 -2.51 15.06 -12.78
CA ALA A 82 -2.97 14.32 -13.94
C ALA A 82 -2.83 12.81 -13.71
N GLY A 83 -1.71 12.36 -13.13
CA GLY A 83 -1.49 10.96 -12.76
C GLY A 83 -2.40 10.47 -11.63
N ARG A 84 -2.89 11.37 -10.77
CA ARG A 84 -3.89 11.07 -9.73
C ARG A 84 -5.33 11.00 -10.27
N ALA A 85 -5.60 11.53 -11.46
CA ALA A 85 -6.93 11.55 -12.03
C ALA A 85 -7.32 10.18 -12.62
N GLY A 86 -8.60 9.82 -12.51
CA GLY A 86 -9.16 8.61 -13.12
C GLY A 86 -8.98 7.34 -12.29
N LEU A 87 -9.18 6.20 -12.95
CA LEU A 87 -9.20 4.88 -12.30
C LEU A 87 -7.79 4.32 -12.15
N TRP A 88 -7.53 3.71 -11.00
CA TRP A 88 -6.25 3.08 -10.69
C TRP A 88 -5.94 1.93 -11.66
N ALA A 89 -6.95 1.22 -12.16
CA ALA A 89 -6.77 0.19 -13.20
C ALA A 89 -6.09 0.76 -14.46
N ASP A 90 -6.49 1.96 -14.91
CA ASP A 90 -5.92 2.61 -16.08
C ASP A 90 -4.50 3.11 -15.79
N ALA A 91 -4.28 3.67 -14.60
CA ALA A 91 -2.96 4.11 -14.16
C ALA A 91 -1.97 2.93 -14.04
N LEU A 92 -2.41 1.78 -13.54
CA LEU A 92 -1.60 0.55 -13.48
C LEU A 92 -1.17 0.04 -14.87
N ALA A 93 -1.93 0.34 -15.92
CA ALA A 93 -1.64 -0.06 -17.29
C ALA A 93 -0.77 0.95 -18.05
N THR A 94 -0.77 2.22 -17.64
CA THR A 94 -0.22 3.33 -18.45
C THR A 94 0.90 4.11 -17.75
N ASP A 95 0.92 4.16 -16.42
CA ASP A 95 1.87 4.98 -15.65
C ASP A 95 3.01 4.11 -15.06
N PRO A 96 4.26 4.30 -15.53
CA PRO A 96 5.43 3.56 -15.03
C PRO A 96 5.78 3.87 -13.57
N ALA A 97 5.22 4.92 -12.96
CA ALA A 97 5.42 5.22 -11.54
C ALA A 97 5.01 4.04 -10.64
N TRP A 98 3.96 3.29 -11.01
CA TRP A 98 3.50 2.13 -10.26
C TRP A 98 4.50 0.97 -10.27
N ASP A 99 5.24 0.78 -11.37
CA ASP A 99 6.34 -0.18 -11.42
C ASP A 99 7.50 0.23 -10.50
N ALA A 100 7.81 1.53 -10.47
CA ALA A 100 8.83 2.08 -9.61
C ALA A 100 8.46 1.97 -8.11
N ILE A 101 7.17 2.05 -7.76
CA ILE A 101 6.64 1.87 -6.39
C ILE A 101 6.68 0.40 -5.96
N ARG A 102 6.46 -0.54 -6.88
CA ARG A 102 6.40 -1.98 -6.60
C ARG A 102 7.68 -2.52 -5.98
N THR A 103 8.83 -2.08 -6.47
CA THR A 103 10.14 -2.55 -6.01
C THR A 103 10.41 -2.27 -4.52
N PRO A 104 10.32 -1.02 -4.03
CA PRO A 104 10.48 -0.74 -2.60
C PRO A 104 9.37 -1.38 -1.76
N ALA A 105 8.14 -1.54 -2.26
CA ALA A 105 7.08 -2.27 -1.56
C ALA A 105 7.46 -3.75 -1.33
N ARG A 106 8.02 -4.43 -2.34
CA ARG A 106 8.56 -5.79 -2.19
C ARG A 106 9.69 -5.85 -1.17
N ARG A 107 10.64 -4.91 -1.26
CA ARG A 107 11.79 -4.87 -0.34
C ARG A 107 11.33 -4.68 1.11
N PHE A 108 10.36 -3.80 1.33
CA PHE A 108 9.74 -3.61 2.65
C PHE A 108 9.15 -4.90 3.22
N LEU A 109 8.38 -5.65 2.42
CA LEU A 109 7.78 -6.92 2.87
C LEU A 109 8.82 -8.01 3.14
N LEU A 110 9.94 -8.00 2.41
CA LEU A 110 11.04 -8.95 2.62
C LEU A 110 11.85 -8.66 3.88
N THR A 111 12.00 -7.38 4.24
CA THR A 111 12.76 -6.94 5.42
C THR A 111 11.92 -6.89 6.69
N THR A 112 10.59 -6.87 6.57
CA THR A 112 9.68 -6.82 7.72
C THR A 112 9.35 -8.23 8.24
N PRO A 113 9.65 -8.55 9.52
CA PRO A 113 9.32 -9.85 10.10
C PRO A 113 7.83 -10.19 9.98
N GLY A 114 7.51 -11.42 9.60
CA GLY A 114 6.14 -11.90 9.41
C GLY A 114 5.42 -11.39 8.15
N ALA A 115 6.04 -10.52 7.34
CA ALA A 115 5.42 -9.92 6.16
C ALA A 115 5.69 -10.67 4.84
N ARG A 116 6.74 -11.49 4.78
CA ARG A 116 7.16 -12.23 3.56
C ARG A 116 6.05 -13.08 2.92
N ARG A 117 5.06 -13.53 3.69
CA ARG A 117 3.92 -14.34 3.23
C ARG A 117 2.58 -13.62 3.29
N GLN A 118 2.57 -12.28 3.33
CA GLN A 118 1.32 -11.53 3.26
C GLN A 118 0.61 -11.87 1.94
N PRO A 119 -0.58 -12.47 1.97
CA PRO A 119 -1.38 -12.63 0.77
C PRO A 119 -1.84 -11.25 0.28
N LEU A 120 -2.28 -11.17 -0.97
CA LEU A 120 -3.08 -10.04 -1.39
C LEU A 120 -4.27 -9.89 -0.42
N PRO A 121 -4.58 -8.66 0.04
CA PRO A 121 -5.74 -8.45 0.89
C PRO A 121 -6.98 -8.99 0.21
N ARG A 122 -7.95 -9.53 0.96
CA ARG A 122 -9.24 -9.85 0.35
C ARG A 122 -9.93 -8.53 -0.01
N PRO A 123 -10.48 -8.37 -1.22
CA PRO A 123 -11.43 -7.31 -1.49
C PRO A 123 -12.53 -7.38 -0.43
N VAL A 124 -12.85 -6.25 0.19
CA VAL A 124 -14.04 -6.17 1.04
C VAL A 124 -15.18 -5.89 0.07
N ASP A 125 -16.08 -6.85 -0.10
CA ASP A 125 -17.25 -6.68 -0.95
C ASP A 125 -18.12 -5.53 -0.41
N PRO A 126 -18.54 -4.56 -1.25
CA PRO A 126 -19.45 -3.49 -0.83
C PRO A 126 -20.86 -3.98 -0.44
N HIS A 127 -21.16 -5.28 -0.57
CA HIS A 127 -22.53 -5.81 -0.50
C HIS A 127 -22.89 -6.66 0.73
N THR A 128 -22.08 -6.66 1.79
CA THR A 128 -22.54 -7.17 3.10
C THR A 128 -22.85 -6.02 4.04
N GLY A 129 -23.89 -5.28 3.68
CA GLY A 129 -24.65 -4.40 4.57
C GLY A 129 -26.06 -4.95 4.74
N ASP A 130 -26.18 -6.19 5.22
CA ASP A 130 -27.41 -6.70 5.81
C ASP A 130 -27.14 -6.88 7.32
N HIS A 131 -27.64 -5.92 8.10
CA HIS A 131 -28.38 -6.15 9.35
C HIS A 131 -28.82 -4.82 9.98
#